data_AF-I2FJL0-F1
#
_entry.id   AF-I2FJL0-F1
#
_cell.length_a   1.000
_cell.length_b   1.000
_cell.length_c   1.000
_cell.angle_alpha   90.00
_cell.angle_beta   90.00
_cell.angle_gamma   90.00
#
_symmetry.space_group_name_H-M   'P 1'
#
loop_
_entity.id
_entity.type
_entity.pdbx_description
1 polymer ?
#
loop_
_entity_poly.entity_id
_entity_poly.type
_entity_poly.pdbx_seq_one_letter_code
_entity_poly.pdbx_strand_id
1 'polypeptide(L)'
;MIPMKKERTVKLTLALLSIIILAAVLSYALLPYINAFLGASILYVIFKPVYCLLTERLKLRKNVSAILVMILSIILVVLPLYYMFTLIIGEIEMVINGITTNLSYVDITNHLDIMKNIDYINEIAPDIDVRGKIVSIISTIGSYLSKYLIGAVQNIGGLLISGTIMLFLLYYLFTSTNTNVSNQFE
;
A
#
# COMPACT_ATOMS: atom_id res chain seq x y z
N MET A 1 -21.59 34.51 -48.86
CA MET A 1 -20.54 33.49 -48.58
C MET A 1 -19.81 33.95 -47.33
N ILE A 2 -19.44 33.05 -46.39
CA ILE A 2 -18.89 33.29 -45.02
C ILE A 2 -19.97 33.19 -43.91
N PRO A 3 -20.29 31.96 -43.47
CA PRO A 3 -20.32 31.72 -42.02
C PRO A 3 -19.73 30.36 -41.59
N MET A 4 -18.81 29.74 -42.35
CA MET A 4 -18.28 28.41 -41.97
C MET A 4 -17.03 28.43 -41.07
N LYS A 5 -16.39 29.59 -40.83
CA LYS A 5 -15.14 29.68 -40.04
C LYS A 5 -15.38 29.78 -38.53
N LYS A 6 -16.47 30.43 -38.10
CA LYS A 6 -16.72 30.77 -36.68
C LYS A 6 -17.00 29.53 -35.83
N GLU A 7 -17.76 28.55 -36.33
CA GLU A 7 -18.07 27.31 -35.59
C GLU A 7 -16.83 26.45 -35.32
N ARG A 8 -15.88 26.40 -36.27
CA ARG A 8 -14.66 25.61 -36.13
C ARG A 8 -13.74 26.20 -35.05
N THR A 9 -13.64 27.51 -34.96
CA THR A 9 -12.88 28.19 -33.91
C THR A 9 -13.53 28.00 -32.55
N VAL A 10 -14.86 28.05 -32.44
CA VAL A 10 -15.57 27.80 -31.18
C VAL A 10 -15.34 26.36 -30.70
N LYS A 11 -15.43 25.36 -31.59
CA LYS A 11 -15.11 23.95 -31.26
C LYS A 11 -13.66 23.78 -30.81
N LEU A 12 -12.71 24.44 -31.46
CA LEU A 12 -11.29 24.41 -31.08
C LEU A 12 -11.03 25.09 -29.73
N THR A 13 -11.64 26.25 -29.47
CA THR A 13 -11.52 26.94 -28.17
C THR A 13 -12.13 26.12 -27.05
N LEU A 14 -13.27 25.46 -27.29
CA LEU A 14 -13.92 24.61 -26.29
C LEU A 14 -13.12 23.32 -26.04
N ALA A 15 -12.53 22.73 -27.09
CA ALA A 15 -11.59 21.61 -26.95
C ALA A 15 -10.32 22.01 -26.17
N LEU A 16 -9.75 23.19 -26.46
CA LEU A 16 -8.59 23.71 -25.75
C LEU A 16 -8.91 23.95 -24.26
N LEU A 17 -10.06 24.55 -23.96
CA LEU A 17 -10.52 24.75 -22.59
C LEU A 17 -10.69 23.41 -21.87
N SER A 18 -11.28 22.41 -22.53
CA SER A 18 -11.41 21.06 -21.99
C SER A 18 -10.06 20.40 -21.68
N ILE A 19 -9.07 20.53 -22.57
CA ILE A 19 -7.72 20.01 -22.36
C ILE A 19 -7.04 20.71 -21.18
N ILE A 20 -7.19 22.04 -21.05
CA ILE A 20 -6.61 22.79 -19.93
C ILE A 20 -7.22 22.34 -18.60
N ILE A 21 -8.54 22.16 -18.55
CA ILE A 21 -9.22 21.66 -17.35
C ILE A 21 -8.75 20.24 -17.02
N LEU A 22 -8.70 19.35 -18.01
CA LEU A 22 -8.20 17.98 -17.82
C LEU A 22 -6.75 17.97 -17.33
N ALA A 23 -5.88 18.82 -17.91
CA ALA A 23 -4.48 18.93 -17.49
C ALA A 23 -4.36 19.46 -16.05
N ALA A 24 -5.18 20.45 -15.66
CA ALA A 24 -5.20 20.98 -14.30
C ALA A 24 -5.69 19.93 -13.28
N VAL A 25 -6.78 19.22 -13.60
CA VAL A 25 -7.31 18.14 -12.75
C VAL A 25 -6.30 17.00 -12.63
N LEU A 26 -5.68 16.59 -13.73
CA LEU A 26 -4.67 15.54 -13.72
C LEU A 26 -3.43 15.96 -12.92
N SER A 27 -2.96 17.19 -13.10
CA SER A 27 -1.81 17.73 -12.35
C SER A 27 -2.11 17.74 -10.85
N TYR A 28 -3.29 18.22 -10.45
CA TYR A 28 -3.72 18.21 -9.06
C TYR A 28 -3.83 16.79 -8.49
N ALA A 29 -4.37 15.85 -9.27
CA ALA A 29 -4.47 14.45 -8.88
C ALA A 29 -3.10 13.77 -8.75
N LEU A 30 -2.08 14.22 -9.48
CA LEU A 30 -0.71 13.67 -9.44
C LEU A 30 0.15 14.26 -8.32
N LEU A 31 -0.14 15.47 -7.81
CA LEU A 31 0.59 16.10 -6.71
C LEU A 31 0.84 15.19 -5.49
N PRO A 32 -0.15 14.46 -4.94
CA PRO A 32 0.09 13.57 -3.79
C PRO A 32 1.05 12.41 -4.12
N TYR A 33 1.28 12.10 -5.39
CA TYR A 33 2.11 11.01 -5.86
C TYR A 33 3.51 11.44 -6.33
N ILE A 34 3.96 12.67 -6.03
CA ILE A 34 5.34 13.10 -6.33
C ILE A 34 6.39 12.16 -5.73
N ASN A 35 6.11 11.58 -4.56
CA ASN A 35 6.98 10.58 -3.94
C ASN A 35 7.14 9.31 -4.80
N ALA A 36 6.12 8.93 -5.58
CA ALA A 36 6.19 7.80 -6.50
C ALA A 36 7.19 8.06 -7.64
N PHE A 37 7.26 9.30 -8.15
CA PHE A 37 8.23 9.70 -9.17
C PHE A 37 9.66 9.64 -8.64
N LEU A 38 9.88 10.14 -7.43
CA LEU A 38 11.18 10.05 -6.76
C LEU A 38 11.56 8.59 -6.48
N GLY A 39 10.63 7.79 -5.97
CA GLY A 39 10.82 6.36 -5.74
C GLY A 39 11.21 5.60 -7.01
N ALA A 40 10.55 5.89 -8.13
CA ALA A 40 10.87 5.30 -9.43
C ALA A 40 12.29 5.69 -9.88
N SER A 41 12.68 6.94 -9.67
CA SER A 41 14.01 7.45 -10.01
C SER A 41 15.10 6.79 -9.17
N ILE A 42 14.85 6.61 -7.87
CA ILE A 42 15.76 5.92 -6.95
C ILE A 42 15.90 4.44 -7.33
N LEU A 43 14.78 3.75 -7.52
CA LEU A 43 14.76 2.35 -7.94
C LEU A 43 15.48 2.15 -9.27
N TYR A 44 15.31 3.08 -10.21
CA TYR A 44 15.99 3.03 -11.49
C TYR A 44 17.51 3.06 -11.33
N VAL A 45 18.04 3.97 -10.50
CA VAL A 45 19.49 4.06 -10.25
C VAL A 45 19.99 2.77 -9.58
N ILE A 46 19.26 2.26 -8.58
CA ILE A 46 19.63 1.04 -7.84
C ILE A 46 19.62 -0.19 -8.76
N PHE A 47 18.60 -0.34 -9.59
CA PHE A 47 18.40 -1.53 -10.42
C PHE A 47 19.00 -1.43 -11.83
N LYS A 48 19.56 -0.28 -12.21
CA LYS A 48 20.32 -0.11 -13.45
C LYS A 48 21.37 -1.20 -13.70
N PRO A 49 22.27 -1.55 -12.75
CA PRO A 49 23.24 -2.63 -12.97
C PRO A 49 22.56 -3.98 -13.25
N VAL A 50 21.46 -4.28 -12.56
CA VAL A 50 20.71 -5.53 -12.75
C VAL A 50 20.06 -5.56 -14.14
N TYR A 51 19.45 -4.45 -14.55
CA TYR A 51 18.84 -4.31 -15.87
C TYR A 51 19.88 -4.48 -16.99
N CYS A 52 21.05 -3.82 -16.89
CA CYS A 52 22.15 -3.97 -17.82
C CYS A 52 22.67 -5.41 -17.87
N LEU A 53 22.82 -6.08 -16.72
CA LEU A 53 23.24 -7.48 -16.66
C LEU A 53 22.25 -8.40 -17.40
N LEU A 54 20.93 -8.18 -17.23
CA LEU A 54 19.90 -8.94 -17.94
C LEU A 54 19.90 -8.68 -19.45
N THR A 55 20.12 -7.45 -19.90
CA THR A 55 20.14 -7.12 -21.34
C THR A 55 21.44 -7.51 -22.02
N GLU A 56 22.60 -7.37 -21.36
CA GLU A 56 23.91 -7.56 -21.97
C GLU A 56 24.46 -8.97 -21.78
N ARG A 57 24.37 -9.53 -20.57
CA ARG A 57 24.88 -10.88 -20.26
C ARG A 57 23.89 -11.96 -20.66
N LEU A 58 22.61 -11.79 -20.29
CA LEU A 58 21.56 -12.76 -20.61
C LEU A 58 20.90 -12.52 -21.98
N LYS A 59 21.27 -11.43 -22.68
CA LYS A 59 20.74 -11.06 -24.02
C LYS A 59 19.21 -11.07 -24.10
N LEU A 60 18.54 -10.76 -22.99
CA LEU A 60 17.07 -10.73 -22.95
C LEU A 60 16.53 -9.50 -23.69
N ARG A 61 15.32 -9.64 -24.24
CA ARG A 61 14.60 -8.51 -24.86
C ARG A 61 14.37 -7.42 -23.80
N LYS A 62 14.57 -6.15 -24.19
CA LYS A 62 14.43 -4.96 -23.30
C LYS A 62 13.18 -5.02 -22.42
N ASN A 63 12.02 -5.32 -23.01
CA ASN A 63 10.74 -5.39 -22.29
C ASN A 63 10.73 -6.51 -21.23
N VAL A 64 11.34 -7.66 -21.52
CA VAL A 64 11.40 -8.80 -20.59
C VAL A 64 12.33 -8.48 -19.43
N SER A 65 13.49 -7.88 -19.72
CA SER A 65 14.42 -7.41 -18.69
C SER A 65 13.78 -6.37 -17.76
N ALA A 66 13.00 -5.44 -18.33
CA ALA A 66 12.32 -4.40 -17.55
C ALA A 66 11.24 -5.01 -16.65
N ILE A 67 10.46 -5.98 -17.14
CA ILE A 67 9.44 -6.68 -16.34
C ILE A 67 10.10 -7.48 -15.20
N LEU A 68 11.21 -8.17 -15.46
CA LEU A 68 11.95 -8.90 -14.41
C LEU A 68 12.44 -7.95 -13.32
N VAL A 69 12.99 -6.79 -13.71
CA VAL A 69 13.44 -5.78 -12.77
C VAL A 69 12.27 -5.16 -12.00
N MET A 70 11.11 -4.95 -12.63
CA MET A 70 9.89 -4.53 -11.92
C MET A 70 9.50 -5.53 -10.83
N ILE A 71 9.45 -6.83 -11.16
CA ILE A 71 9.10 -7.89 -10.21
C ILE A 71 10.10 -7.91 -9.06
N LEU A 72 11.40 -7.81 -9.37
CA LEU A 72 12.45 -7.75 -8.35
C LEU A 72 12.31 -6.51 -7.46
N SER A 73 11.90 -5.37 -8.03
CA SER A 73 11.65 -4.13 -7.28
C SER A 73 10.45 -4.28 -6.35
N ILE A 74 9.37 -4.96 -6.78
CA ILE A 74 8.23 -5.28 -5.90
C ILE A 74 8.70 -6.09 -4.70
N ILE A 75 9.50 -7.13 -4.93
CA ILE A 75 10.05 -7.96 -3.85
C ILE A 75 10.85 -7.09 -2.88
N LEU A 76 11.75 -6.23 -3.39
CA LEU A 76 12.56 -5.34 -2.56
C LEU A 76 11.71 -4.42 -1.68
N VAL A 77 10.61 -3.87 -2.20
CA VAL A 77 9.72 -2.96 -1.46
C VAL A 77 8.84 -3.69 -0.45
N VAL A 78 8.38 -4.91 -0.78
CA VAL A 78 7.51 -5.72 0.11
C VAL A 78 8.29 -6.36 1.25
N LEU A 79 9.56 -6.71 1.04
CA LEU A 79 10.42 -7.36 2.03
C LEU A 79 10.48 -6.63 3.39
N PRO A 80 10.75 -5.31 3.49
CA PRO A 80 10.78 -4.62 4.78
C PRO A 80 9.41 -4.62 5.48
N LEU A 81 8.31 -4.54 4.72
CA LEU A 81 6.96 -4.61 5.29
C LEU A 81 6.69 -5.99 5.87
N TYR A 82 7.08 -7.05 5.16
CA TYR A 82 6.95 -8.42 5.63
C TYR A 82 7.65 -8.62 6.98
N TYR A 83 8.91 -8.20 7.10
CA TYR A 83 9.64 -8.29 8.36
C TYR A 83 8.96 -7.51 9.49
N MET A 84 8.50 -6.28 9.22
CA MET A 84 7.76 -5.50 10.20
C MET A 84 6.51 -6.23 10.71
N PHE A 85 5.72 -6.83 9.83
CA PHE A 85 4.53 -7.59 10.23
C PHE A 85 4.89 -8.79 11.11
N THR A 86 5.94 -9.54 10.76
CA THR A 86 6.34 -10.71 11.57
C THR A 86 6.77 -10.33 12.99
N LEU A 87 7.43 -9.18 13.16
CA LEU A 87 7.84 -8.68 14.47
C LEU A 87 6.63 -8.28 15.32
N ILE A 88 5.68 -7.54 14.74
CA ILE A 88 4.46 -7.10 15.45
C ILE A 88 3.62 -8.29 15.90
N ILE A 89 3.45 -9.28 15.02
CA ILE A 89 2.67 -10.49 15.35
C ILE A 89 3.35 -11.24 16.50
N GLY A 90 4.67 -11.37 16.48
CA GLY A 90 5.43 -11.99 17.57
C GLY A 90 5.29 -11.27 18.91
N GLU A 91 5.28 -9.93 18.90
CA GLU A 91 5.05 -9.14 20.13
C GLU A 91 3.62 -9.32 20.67
N ILE A 92 2.61 -9.35 19.80
CA ILE A 92 1.22 -9.57 20.18
C ILE A 92 1.05 -10.96 20.81
N GLU A 93 1.62 -11.99 20.19
CA GLU A 93 1.60 -13.36 20.73
C GLU A 93 2.26 -13.41 22.11
N MET A 94 3.40 -12.73 22.31
CA MET A 94 4.08 -12.67 23.60
C MET A 94 3.22 -12.01 24.68
N VAL A 95 2.52 -10.92 24.35
CA VAL A 95 1.62 -10.21 25.29
C VAL A 95 0.40 -11.07 25.62
N ILE A 96 -0.22 -11.72 24.63
CA ILE A 96 -1.37 -12.62 24.85
C ILE A 96 -0.95 -13.83 25.71
N ASN A 97 0.20 -14.43 25.42
CA ASN A 97 0.73 -15.55 26.19
C ASN A 97 1.13 -15.12 27.61
N GLY A 98 1.66 -13.92 27.80
CA GLY A 98 1.94 -13.37 29.13
C GLY A 98 0.68 -13.12 29.96
N ILE A 99 -0.42 -12.69 29.33
CA ILE A 99 -1.71 -12.51 30.02
C ILE A 99 -2.32 -13.87 30.36
N THR A 100 -2.35 -14.82 29.41
CA THR A 100 -2.95 -16.15 29.62
C THR A 100 -2.17 -17.01 30.61
N THR A 101 -0.84 -16.94 30.66
CA THR A 101 -0.03 -17.66 31.66
C THR A 101 -0.18 -17.10 33.07
N ASN A 102 -0.28 -15.79 33.24
CA ASN A 102 -0.61 -15.18 34.54
C ASN A 102 -2.06 -15.46 34.98
N LEU A 103 -2.98 -15.63 34.03
CA LEU A 103 -4.34 -16.08 34.31
C LEU A 103 -4.43 -17.59 34.57
N SER A 104 -3.49 -18.41 34.10
CA SER A 104 -3.49 -19.88 34.29
C SER A 104 -3.12 -20.33 35.71
N TYR A 105 -2.71 -19.42 36.59
CA TYR A 105 -2.68 -19.66 38.04
C TYR A 105 -4.07 -19.54 38.70
N VAL A 106 -5.08 -19.10 37.93
CA VAL A 106 -6.50 -19.17 38.27
C VAL A 106 -7.11 -20.14 37.27
N ASP A 107 -7.33 -21.38 37.72
CA ASP A 107 -7.85 -22.48 36.92
C ASP A 107 -9.12 -22.10 36.11
N ILE A 108 -8.98 -21.91 34.80
CA ILE A 108 -10.09 -21.81 33.84
C ILE A 108 -9.77 -22.74 32.66
N THR A 109 -9.57 -24.03 32.94
CA THR A 109 -9.34 -25.05 31.90
C THR A 109 -10.61 -25.55 31.20
N ASN A 110 -11.77 -24.90 31.36
CA ASN A 110 -12.96 -25.33 30.63
C ASN A 110 -13.35 -24.35 29.52
N HIS A 111 -13.00 -24.79 28.32
CA HIS A 111 -13.38 -24.29 27.01
C HIS A 111 -14.90 -24.12 26.87
N LEU A 112 -15.30 -23.09 26.10
CA LEU A 112 -16.67 -22.77 25.68
C LEU A 112 -17.63 -22.41 26.82
N ASP A 113 -17.58 -21.18 27.32
CA ASP A 113 -18.77 -20.43 27.78
C ASP A 113 -18.38 -19.09 28.45
N ILE A 114 -17.65 -18.21 27.73
CA ILE A 114 -17.35 -16.86 28.24
C ILE A 114 -18.65 -16.07 28.51
N MET A 115 -19.78 -16.47 27.89
CA MET A 115 -21.09 -15.88 28.13
C MET A 115 -21.95 -16.55 29.21
N LYS A 116 -21.57 -17.72 29.76
CA LYS A 116 -22.45 -18.49 30.66
C LYS A 116 -21.98 -18.56 32.12
N ASN A 117 -20.73 -18.17 32.38
CA ASN A 117 -20.17 -18.08 33.74
C ASN A 117 -20.21 -16.67 34.37
N ILE A 118 -20.80 -15.69 33.68
CA ILE A 118 -20.99 -14.33 34.22
C ILE A 118 -22.04 -14.26 35.33
N ASP A 119 -22.85 -15.30 35.54
CA ASP A 119 -23.84 -15.35 36.62
C ASP A 119 -23.30 -15.97 37.92
N TYR A 120 -22.24 -16.80 37.87
CA TYR A 120 -21.66 -17.43 39.07
C TYR A 120 -20.59 -16.58 39.77
N ILE A 121 -19.96 -15.64 39.06
CA ILE A 121 -18.96 -14.73 39.64
C ILE A 121 -19.62 -13.61 40.46
N ASN A 122 -20.88 -13.27 40.15
CA ASN A 122 -21.64 -12.21 40.80
C ASN A 122 -22.15 -12.58 42.22
N GLU A 123 -22.13 -13.87 42.57
CA GLU A 123 -22.62 -14.35 43.87
C GLU A 123 -21.51 -14.41 44.95
N ILE A 124 -20.23 -14.40 44.55
CA ILE A 124 -19.08 -14.55 45.46
C ILE A 124 -18.36 -13.21 45.72
N ALA A 125 -18.48 -12.21 44.83
CA ALA A 125 -17.88 -10.88 45.02
C ALA A 125 -18.67 -9.78 44.26
N PRO A 126 -19.72 -9.18 44.88
CA PRO A 126 -20.60 -8.21 44.22
C PRO A 126 -19.95 -6.85 43.88
N ASP A 127 -18.72 -6.61 44.33
CA ASP A 127 -17.99 -5.33 44.18
C ASP A 127 -16.99 -5.31 43.01
N ILE A 128 -16.81 -6.44 42.30
CA ILE A 128 -15.92 -6.51 41.13
C ILE A 128 -16.80 -6.56 39.89
N ASP A 129 -16.95 -5.42 39.19
CA ASP A 129 -17.60 -5.33 37.89
C ASP A 129 -16.75 -5.99 36.78
N VAL A 130 -16.54 -7.31 36.92
CA VAL A 130 -15.79 -8.14 35.98
C VAL A 130 -16.46 -8.10 34.60
N ARG A 131 -17.80 -8.05 34.57
CA ARG A 131 -18.60 -7.98 33.34
C ARG A 131 -18.38 -6.66 32.60
N GLY A 132 -18.47 -5.52 33.29
CA GLY A 132 -18.20 -4.20 32.70
C GLY A 132 -16.74 -4.04 32.29
N LYS A 133 -15.79 -4.63 33.04
CA LYS A 133 -14.37 -4.65 32.68
C LYS A 133 -14.09 -5.50 31.43
N ILE A 134 -14.75 -6.66 31.29
CA ILE A 134 -14.65 -7.50 30.09
C ILE A 134 -15.29 -6.81 28.88
N VAL A 135 -16.51 -6.27 29.03
CA VAL A 135 -17.20 -5.56 27.93
C VAL A 135 -16.44 -4.31 27.49
N SER A 136 -15.86 -3.56 28.44
CA SER A 136 -15.00 -2.42 28.12
C SER A 136 -13.70 -2.86 27.43
N ILE A 137 -13.04 -3.94 27.84
CA ILE A 137 -11.86 -4.48 27.14
C ILE A 137 -12.24 -4.92 25.71
N ILE A 138 -13.33 -5.67 25.52
CA ILE A 138 -13.77 -6.16 24.20
C ILE A 138 -14.15 -5.01 23.28
N SER A 139 -14.88 -4.01 23.78
CA SER A 139 -15.25 -2.83 22.99
C SER A 139 -14.06 -1.93 22.69
N THR A 140 -13.10 -1.82 23.61
CA THR A 140 -11.83 -1.11 23.43
C THR A 140 -11.01 -1.80 22.35
N ILE A 141 -10.74 -3.10 22.46
CA ILE A 141 -10.05 -3.89 21.43
C ILE A 141 -10.79 -3.82 20.10
N GLY A 142 -12.12 -3.97 20.09
CA GLY A 142 -12.94 -3.91 18.89
C GLY A 142 -12.89 -2.56 18.19
N SER A 143 -12.93 -1.45 18.93
CA SER A 143 -12.87 -0.09 18.37
C SER A 143 -11.47 0.27 17.87
N TYR A 144 -10.41 -0.10 18.60
CA TYR A 144 -9.04 0.06 18.11
C TYR A 144 -8.79 -0.80 16.88
N LEU A 145 -9.14 -2.09 16.93
CA LEU A 145 -9.02 -2.99 15.79
C LEU A 145 -9.78 -2.45 14.58
N SER A 146 -11.02 -1.98 14.76
CA SER A 146 -11.78 -1.36 13.67
C SER A 146 -11.09 -0.13 13.09
N LYS A 147 -10.59 0.78 13.93
CA LYS A 147 -9.90 2.00 13.49
C LYS A 147 -8.60 1.69 12.76
N TYR A 148 -7.80 0.75 13.28
CA TYR A 148 -6.56 0.32 12.64
C TYR A 148 -6.81 -0.46 11.36
N LEU A 149 -7.84 -1.31 11.30
CA LEU A 149 -8.23 -2.02 10.08
C LEU A 149 -8.68 -1.04 8.99
N ILE A 150 -9.55 -0.09 9.31
CA ILE A 150 -10.01 0.92 8.34
C ILE A 150 -8.83 1.80 7.89
N GLY A 151 -7.99 2.24 8.82
CA GLY A 151 -6.78 2.99 8.51
C GLY A 151 -5.79 2.19 7.65
N ALA A 152 -5.57 0.91 7.96
CA ALA A 152 -4.71 0.03 7.19
C ALA A 152 -5.22 -0.12 5.75
N VAL A 153 -6.52 -0.35 5.56
CA VAL A 153 -7.13 -0.45 4.22
C VAL A 153 -6.91 0.84 3.40
N GLN A 154 -7.13 2.01 4.01
CA GLN A 154 -6.91 3.30 3.32
C GLN A 154 -5.43 3.52 2.95
N ASN A 155 -4.51 3.20 3.87
CA ASN A 155 -3.07 3.32 3.63
C ASN A 155 -2.58 2.35 2.57
N ILE A 156 -3.09 1.11 2.56
CA ILE A 156 -2.78 0.10 1.53
C ILE A 156 -3.27 0.59 0.17
N GLY A 157 -4.48 1.18 0.10
CA GLY A 157 -4.98 1.77 -1.15
C GLY A 157 -4.05 2.84 -1.72
N GLY A 158 -3.62 3.79 -0.89
CA GLY A 158 -2.65 4.80 -1.29
C GLY A 158 -1.29 4.23 -1.72
N LEU A 159 -0.79 3.23 -1.00
CA LEU A 159 0.45 2.53 -1.31
C LEU A 159 0.36 1.74 -2.62
N LEU A 160 -0.76 1.10 -2.91
CA LEU A 160 -0.98 0.39 -4.17
C LEU A 160 -1.01 1.35 -5.36
N ILE A 161 -1.71 2.47 -5.24
CA ILE A 161 -1.77 3.48 -6.31
C ILE A 161 -0.37 4.09 -6.53
N SER A 162 0.28 4.55 -5.46
CA SER A 162 1.63 5.11 -5.49
C SER A 162 2.65 4.11 -6.03
N GLY A 163 2.59 2.86 -5.55
CA GLY A 163 3.43 1.75 -6.00
C GLY A 163 3.21 1.41 -7.47
N THR A 164 1.95 1.41 -7.93
CA THR A 164 1.63 1.20 -9.35
C THR A 164 2.22 2.29 -10.23
N ILE A 165 2.03 3.57 -9.85
CA ILE A 165 2.63 4.71 -10.57
C ILE A 165 4.16 4.57 -10.58
N MET A 166 4.76 4.28 -9.44
CA MET A 166 6.20 4.11 -9.29
C MET A 166 6.75 3.02 -10.21
N LEU A 167 6.13 1.84 -10.21
CA LEU A 167 6.55 0.70 -11.04
C LEU A 167 6.32 0.97 -12.53
N PHE A 168 5.21 1.62 -12.87
CA PHE A 168 4.92 2.04 -14.24
C PHE A 168 6.00 3.01 -14.75
N LEU A 169 6.33 4.04 -13.96
CA LEU A 169 7.42 4.97 -14.29
C LEU A 169 8.76 4.25 -14.42
N LEU A 170 9.08 3.35 -13.50
CA LEU A 170 10.30 2.54 -13.54
C LEU A 170 10.41 1.73 -14.84
N TYR A 171 9.34 1.06 -15.24
CA TYR A 171 9.28 0.31 -16.49
C TYR A 171 9.55 1.18 -17.70
N TYR A 172 8.89 2.33 -17.78
CA TYR A 172 9.07 3.27 -18.87
C TYR A 172 10.47 3.86 -18.86
N LEU A 173 11.06 4.13 -17.70
CA LEU A 173 12.41 4.69 -17.59
C LEU A 173 13.47 3.69 -18.10
N PHE A 174 13.32 2.39 -17.81
CA PHE A 174 14.21 1.35 -18.35
C PHE A 174 14.02 1.08 -19.85
N THR A 175 12.77 1.13 -20.33
CA THR A 175 12.45 0.91 -21.74
C THR A 175 12.84 2.09 -22.62
N SER A 176 12.60 3.33 -22.16
CA SER A 176 12.86 4.57 -22.91
C SER A 176 14.34 4.96 -22.95
N THR A 177 15.12 4.66 -21.91
CA THR A 177 16.56 5.00 -21.89
C THR A 177 17.33 4.31 -23.02
N ASN A 178 16.86 3.15 -23.49
CA ASN A 178 17.54 2.38 -24.53
C ASN A 178 16.95 2.57 -25.94
N THR A 179 16.06 3.52 -26.16
CA THR A 179 15.69 3.92 -27.53
C THR A 179 16.78 4.85 -28.06
N ASN A 180 17.67 4.26 -28.87
CA ASN A 180 18.74 4.88 -29.65
C ASN A 180 18.58 6.38 -29.91
N VAL A 181 19.32 7.18 -29.13
CA VAL A 181 19.70 8.56 -29.50
C VAL A 181 20.68 8.54 -30.70
N SER A 182 21.24 7.37 -31.06
CA SER A 182 22.20 7.21 -32.15
C SER A 182 21.63 7.31 -33.57
N ASN A 183 20.30 7.30 -33.76
CA ASN A 183 19.69 7.30 -35.10
C ASN A 183 19.04 8.63 -35.46
N GLN A 184 19.40 9.72 -34.79
CA GLN A 184 18.89 11.07 -35.04
C GLN A 184 19.97 11.99 -35.65
N PHE A 185 21.16 11.46 -35.94
CA PHE A 185 22.30 12.20 -36.52
C PHE A 185 22.94 11.50 -37.73
N GLU A 186 22.25 10.55 -38.36
CA GLU A 186 22.60 10.03 -39.70
C GLU A 186 21.65 10.55 -40.76
#